data_AF-A0A1L7WYB2-F1
#
_entry.id   AF-A0A1L7WYB2-F1
#
_cell.length_a   1.000
_cell.length_b   1.000
_cell.length_c   1.000
_cell.angle_alpha   90.00
_cell.angle_beta   90.00
_cell.angle_gamma   90.00
#
_symmetry.space_group_name_H-M   'P 1'
#
loop_
_entity.id
_entity.type
_entity.pdbx_description
1 polymer ?
#
loop_
_entity_poly.entity_id
_entity_poly.type
_entity_poly.pdbx_seq_one_letter_code
_entity_poly.pdbx_strand_id
1 'polypeptide(L)'
;MNGYNMAVIGNITLFLQKTIGVDVLTNEMRGQISNSFLIGQIMGLLGFGILIDRMGRKVGALFTTLILITGIAISTTAHGTTPLGLIWMLIIGRGIAGVGAGGEYPVCTATAVEAADDQAATSSHRGFITAAATILSIDLGFVLASLIPMLLLLITKDQHYELIWRLSIGLGAILPLSIFYYRLMMKTSSTYEKYGQSTISLPYKLLFRKYWKTFLGTAGPWSMYNCVAVPFAIFASTVVSSLNPNGSLTKEFAYSTLIQSFCLPGGLVGGWCADRFGRKRTLVVGFSLQAVLGFFLGGAIQRIQSVPALFLVLYGVFLFLGEAGPGSTVFVISAEVYPTVIRGVMIGISAAVAKAFSAISTQVFNPILAHWEDDVVRGQQVVFLLGSMFCVFGAILAHLFVEEVPRGQDLSQAEAIFERYLLEDGEGHKMID
;
A
#
# COMPACT_ATOMS: atom_id res chain seq x y z
N MET A 1 -1.16 -10.26 -1.11
CA MET A 1 -2.60 -10.25 -1.51
C MET A 1 -3.11 -8.84 -1.73
N ASN A 2 -2.84 -7.92 -0.81
CA ASN A 2 -3.22 -6.51 -0.91
C ASN A 2 -2.72 -5.80 -2.17
N GLY A 3 -1.41 -5.86 -2.45
CA GLY A 3 -0.83 -5.22 -3.65
C GLY A 3 -1.51 -5.73 -4.93
N TYR A 4 -1.71 -7.04 -5.02
CA TYR A 4 -2.40 -7.65 -6.17
C TYR A 4 -3.79 -7.08 -6.38
N ASN A 5 -4.63 -7.14 -5.34
CA ASN A 5 -6.00 -6.68 -5.41
C ASN A 5 -6.10 -5.17 -5.64
N MET A 6 -5.12 -4.39 -5.20
CA MET A 6 -5.09 -2.95 -5.45
C MET A 6 -4.72 -2.62 -6.89
N ALA A 7 -3.67 -3.23 -7.45
CA ALA A 7 -3.19 -2.91 -8.80
C ALA A 7 -4.02 -3.56 -9.91
N VAL A 8 -4.60 -4.74 -9.68
CA VAL A 8 -5.36 -5.47 -10.71
C VAL A 8 -6.58 -4.66 -11.21
N ILE A 9 -7.09 -3.71 -10.42
CA ILE A 9 -8.26 -2.92 -10.81
C ILE A 9 -8.00 -2.00 -12.01
N GLY A 10 -6.83 -1.35 -12.07
CA GLY A 10 -6.45 -0.51 -13.20
C GLY A 10 -6.48 -1.33 -14.48
N ASN A 11 -5.93 -2.54 -14.40
CA ASN A 11 -5.88 -3.50 -15.50
C ASN A 11 -7.27 -4.00 -15.91
N ILE A 12 -8.15 -4.28 -14.95
CA ILE A 12 -9.52 -4.75 -15.21
C ILE A 12 -10.37 -3.68 -15.90
N THR A 13 -10.22 -2.40 -15.55
CA THR A 13 -11.02 -1.34 -16.20
C THR A 13 -10.78 -1.27 -17.70
N LEU A 14 -9.55 -1.54 -18.17
CA LEU A 14 -9.21 -1.63 -19.59
C LEU A 14 -9.97 -2.78 -20.29
N PHE A 15 -10.08 -3.94 -19.64
CA PHE A 15 -10.81 -5.09 -20.18
C PHE A 15 -12.31 -4.87 -20.15
N LEU A 16 -12.86 -4.33 -19.06
CA LEU A 16 -14.29 -4.02 -18.93
C LEU A 16 -14.75 -3.03 -20.00
N GLN A 17 -13.92 -2.03 -20.33
CA GLN A 17 -14.21 -1.09 -21.42
C GLN A 17 -14.35 -1.81 -22.76
N LYS A 18 -13.51 -2.82 -23.04
CA LYS A 18 -13.60 -3.64 -24.25
C LYS A 18 -14.76 -4.64 -24.24
N THR A 19 -15.24 -5.06 -23.07
CA THR A 19 -16.36 -6.01 -22.95
C THR A 19 -17.74 -5.33 -23.03
N ILE A 20 -17.93 -4.23 -22.30
CA ILE A 20 -19.24 -3.58 -22.13
C ILE A 20 -19.47 -2.46 -23.16
N GLY A 21 -18.39 -1.97 -23.79
CA GLY A 21 -18.41 -0.83 -24.71
C GLY A 21 -18.24 0.50 -23.97
N VAL A 22 -17.63 1.48 -24.65
CA VAL A 22 -17.21 2.77 -24.07
C VAL A 22 -18.42 3.63 -23.69
N ASP A 23 -19.51 3.53 -24.45
CA ASP A 23 -20.72 4.37 -24.28
C ASP A 23 -21.49 4.03 -23.00
N VAL A 24 -21.30 2.82 -22.48
CA VAL A 24 -22.01 2.32 -21.29
C VAL A 24 -21.14 2.45 -20.04
N LEU A 25 -19.81 2.30 -20.16
CA LEU A 25 -18.88 2.43 -19.04
C LEU A 25 -18.35 3.88 -18.94
N THR A 26 -19.13 4.75 -18.31
CA THR A 26 -18.76 6.16 -18.14
C THR A 26 -17.48 6.34 -17.31
N ASN A 27 -16.83 7.50 -17.47
CA ASN A 27 -15.68 7.92 -16.64
C ASN A 27 -15.97 7.82 -15.14
N GLU A 28 -17.20 8.19 -14.75
CA GLU A 28 -17.65 8.13 -13.37
C GLU A 28 -17.70 6.69 -12.84
N MET A 29 -18.26 5.75 -13.61
CA MET A 29 -18.31 4.33 -13.23
C MET A 29 -16.92 3.73 -13.06
N ARG A 30 -15.97 4.07 -13.94
CA ARG A 30 -14.56 3.63 -13.83
C ARG A 30 -13.91 4.15 -12.55
N GLY A 31 -14.16 5.43 -12.23
CA GLY A 31 -13.74 6.04 -10.98
C GLY A 31 -14.33 5.36 -9.75
N GLN A 32 -15.64 5.06 -9.76
CA GLN A 32 -16.34 4.40 -8.66
C GLN A 32 -15.84 2.98 -8.40
N ILE A 33 -15.63 2.18 -9.45
CA ILE A 33 -15.03 0.83 -9.32
C ILE A 33 -13.67 0.92 -8.64
N SER A 34 -12.79 1.81 -9.12
CA SER A 34 -11.45 1.98 -8.58
C SER A 34 -11.45 2.46 -7.12
N ASN A 35 -12.30 3.44 -6.80
CA ASN A 35 -12.39 4.03 -5.46
C ASN A 35 -13.03 3.11 -4.42
N SER A 36 -13.98 2.26 -4.82
CA SER A 36 -14.72 1.40 -3.88
C SER A 36 -13.79 0.56 -3.00
N PHE A 37 -12.72 0.01 -3.58
CA PHE A 37 -11.71 -0.74 -2.86
C PHE A 37 -10.90 0.13 -1.90
N LEU A 38 -10.53 1.35 -2.28
CA LEU A 38 -9.81 2.29 -1.41
C LEU A 38 -10.67 2.75 -0.22
N ILE A 39 -11.96 3.02 -0.44
CA ILE A 39 -12.92 3.34 0.62
C ILE A 39 -13.04 2.16 1.58
N GLY A 40 -13.20 0.95 1.04
CA GLY A 40 -13.18 -0.28 1.83
C GLY A 40 -11.90 -0.40 2.66
N GLN A 41 -10.72 -0.15 2.06
CA GLN A 41 -9.44 -0.18 2.77
C GLN A 41 -9.41 0.79 3.95
N ILE A 42 -9.88 2.02 3.79
CA ILE A 42 -9.93 3.02 4.88
C ILE A 42 -10.82 2.51 6.03
N MET A 43 -12.00 1.97 5.72
CA MET A 43 -12.88 1.38 6.73
C MET A 43 -12.22 0.20 7.45
N GLY A 44 -11.54 -0.67 6.69
CA GLY A 44 -10.79 -1.81 7.24
C GLY A 44 -9.64 -1.37 8.14
N LEU A 45 -8.87 -0.37 7.73
CA LEU A 45 -7.73 0.18 8.49
C LEU A 45 -8.16 0.73 9.86
N LEU A 46 -9.24 1.50 9.89
CA LEU A 46 -9.79 2.07 11.13
C LEU A 46 -10.42 1.00 12.02
N GLY A 47 -11.26 0.13 11.44
CA GLY A 47 -11.97 -0.91 12.19
C GLY A 47 -11.05 -1.98 12.76
N PHE A 48 -10.17 -2.54 11.94
CA PHE A 48 -9.26 -3.60 12.37
C PHE A 48 -8.12 -3.10 13.25
N GLY A 49 -7.72 -1.83 13.16
CA GLY A 49 -6.78 -1.24 14.10
C GLY A 49 -7.30 -1.35 15.55
N ILE A 50 -8.57 -1.04 15.77
CA ILE A 50 -9.24 -1.20 17.08
C ILE A 50 -9.44 -2.68 17.41
N LEU A 51 -9.86 -3.49 16.43
CA LEU A 51 -10.17 -4.90 16.64
C LEU A 51 -8.96 -5.70 17.13
N ILE A 52 -7.77 -5.47 16.55
CA ILE A 52 -6.58 -6.30 16.84
C ILE A 52 -5.97 -5.97 18.19
N ASP A 53 -6.20 -4.76 18.67
CA ASP A 53 -5.78 -4.35 20.01
C ASP A 53 -6.73 -4.96 21.06
N ARG A 54 -8.03 -5.11 20.76
CA ARG A 54 -9.03 -5.70 21.68
C ARG A 54 -9.14 -7.22 21.66
N MET A 55 -9.13 -7.83 20.48
CA MET A 55 -9.43 -9.26 20.27
C MET A 55 -8.20 -10.09 19.89
N GLY A 56 -7.06 -9.43 19.71
CA GLY A 56 -5.80 -10.06 19.36
C GLY A 56 -5.52 -10.16 17.86
N ARG A 57 -4.22 -10.33 17.57
CA ARG A 57 -3.67 -10.33 16.20
C ARG A 57 -4.21 -11.49 15.37
N LYS A 58 -4.33 -12.68 15.95
CA LYS A 58 -4.87 -13.89 15.28
C LYS A 58 -6.31 -13.69 14.79
N VAL A 59 -7.17 -13.13 15.64
CA VAL A 59 -8.59 -12.91 15.32
C VAL A 59 -8.72 -11.91 14.18
N GLY A 60 -7.97 -10.80 14.24
CA GLY A 60 -7.91 -9.85 13.15
C GLY A 60 -7.39 -10.47 11.85
N ALA A 61 -6.35 -11.31 11.91
CA ALA A 61 -5.84 -12.00 10.73
C ALA A 61 -6.89 -12.92 10.09
N LEU A 62 -7.67 -13.67 10.86
CA LEU A 62 -8.70 -14.55 10.31
C LEU A 62 -9.85 -13.77 9.65
N PHE A 63 -10.38 -12.76 10.33
CA PHE A 63 -11.49 -11.97 9.80
C PHE A 63 -11.10 -11.17 8.55
N THR A 64 -9.91 -10.57 8.52
CA THR A 64 -9.44 -9.82 7.34
C THR A 64 -9.34 -10.70 6.10
N THR A 65 -8.77 -11.90 6.23
CA THR A 65 -8.68 -12.85 5.10
C THR A 65 -10.06 -13.33 4.67
N LEU A 66 -10.95 -13.64 5.61
CA LEU A 66 -12.31 -14.09 5.28
C LEU A 66 -13.05 -13.02 4.47
N ILE A 67 -13.07 -11.78 4.95
CA ILE A 67 -13.72 -10.65 4.28
C ILE A 67 -13.09 -10.42 2.90
N LEU A 68 -11.75 -10.50 2.79
CA LEU A 68 -11.05 -10.37 1.53
C LEU A 68 -11.47 -11.45 0.51
N ILE A 69 -11.49 -12.72 0.91
CA ILE A 69 -11.91 -13.85 0.05
C ILE A 69 -13.36 -13.66 -0.40
N THR A 70 -14.27 -13.29 0.50
CA THR A 70 -15.67 -13.04 0.17
C THR A 70 -15.81 -11.93 -0.86
N GLY A 71 -15.10 -10.81 -0.69
CA GLY A 71 -15.12 -9.71 -1.65
C GLY A 71 -14.56 -10.10 -3.03
N ILE A 72 -13.49 -10.90 -3.06
CA ILE A 72 -12.92 -11.42 -4.31
C ILE A 72 -13.89 -12.36 -5.01
N ALA A 73 -14.56 -13.25 -4.25
CA ALA A 73 -15.55 -14.17 -4.79
C ALA A 73 -16.71 -13.41 -5.45
N ILE A 74 -17.30 -12.44 -4.74
CA ILE A 74 -18.38 -11.58 -5.27
C ILE A 74 -17.91 -10.82 -6.52
N SER A 75 -16.69 -10.27 -6.49
CA SER A 75 -16.14 -9.52 -7.63
C SER A 75 -15.90 -10.41 -8.86
N THR A 76 -15.48 -11.66 -8.66
CA THR A 76 -15.20 -12.62 -9.74
C THR A 76 -16.49 -13.09 -10.40
N THR A 77 -17.52 -13.37 -9.60
CA THR A 77 -18.83 -13.83 -10.06
C THR A 77 -19.79 -12.69 -10.38
N ALA A 78 -19.31 -11.44 -10.40
CA ALA A 78 -20.12 -10.27 -10.67
C ALA A 78 -20.91 -10.43 -11.97
N HIS A 79 -22.23 -10.37 -11.87
CA HIS A 79 -23.16 -10.52 -12.98
C HIS A 79 -24.36 -9.61 -12.75
N GLY A 80 -24.96 -9.13 -13.83
CA GLY A 80 -26.15 -8.29 -13.76
C GLY A 80 -26.98 -8.46 -15.02
N THR A 81 -28.31 -8.41 -14.87
CA THR A 81 -29.25 -8.37 -16.00
C THR A 81 -29.14 -7.08 -16.80
N THR A 82 -28.54 -6.04 -16.21
CA THR A 82 -28.14 -4.80 -16.86
C THR A 82 -26.65 -4.53 -16.62
N PRO A 83 -25.97 -3.78 -17.52
CA PRO A 83 -24.59 -3.34 -17.28
C PRO A 83 -24.43 -2.62 -15.94
N LEU A 84 -25.40 -1.77 -15.58
CA LEU A 84 -25.42 -1.07 -14.29
C LEU A 84 -25.46 -2.05 -13.11
N GLY A 85 -26.27 -3.10 -13.19
CA GLY A 85 -26.34 -4.14 -12.15
C GLY A 85 -25.01 -4.88 -11.96
N LEU A 86 -24.32 -5.20 -13.06
CA LEU A 86 -22.98 -5.81 -13.01
C LEU A 86 -21.97 -4.87 -12.34
N ILE A 87 -21.99 -3.58 -12.68
CA ILE A 87 -21.08 -2.57 -12.12
C ILE A 87 -21.32 -2.40 -10.62
N TRP A 88 -22.58 -2.35 -10.16
CA TRP A 88 -22.90 -2.27 -8.73
C TRP A 88 -22.46 -3.49 -7.94
N MET A 89 -22.69 -4.71 -8.46
CA MET A 89 -22.21 -5.93 -7.82
C MET A 89 -20.67 -5.92 -7.71
N LEU A 90 -19.98 -5.43 -8.74
CA LEU A 90 -18.53 -5.26 -8.70
C LEU A 90 -18.10 -4.22 -7.67
N ILE A 91 -18.73 -3.04 -7.62
CA ILE A 91 -18.45 -1.99 -6.62
C ILE A 91 -18.60 -2.52 -5.19
N ILE A 92 -19.68 -3.26 -4.90
CA ILE A 92 -19.93 -3.83 -3.58
C ILE A 92 -18.87 -4.90 -3.25
N GLY A 93 -18.62 -5.84 -4.17
CA GLY A 93 -17.61 -6.88 -3.97
C GLY A 93 -16.22 -6.29 -3.73
N ARG A 94 -15.88 -5.23 -4.46
CA ARG A 94 -14.62 -4.49 -4.32
C ARG A 94 -14.53 -3.71 -3.02
N GLY A 95 -15.62 -3.10 -2.58
CA GLY A 95 -15.70 -2.47 -1.26
C GLY A 95 -15.43 -3.48 -0.13
N ILE A 96 -16.09 -4.64 -0.16
CA ILE A 96 -15.90 -5.72 0.81
C ILE A 96 -14.45 -6.22 0.77
N ALA A 97 -13.91 -6.50 -0.42
CA ALA A 97 -12.51 -6.91 -0.56
C ALA A 97 -11.56 -5.84 -0.01
N GLY A 98 -11.90 -4.56 -0.19
CA GLY A 98 -11.18 -3.42 0.36
C GLY A 98 -11.14 -3.45 1.89
N VAL A 99 -12.25 -3.72 2.56
CA VAL A 99 -12.31 -3.82 4.04
C VAL A 99 -11.36 -4.91 4.55
N GLY A 100 -11.41 -6.10 3.94
CA GLY A 100 -10.50 -7.19 4.30
C GLY A 100 -9.03 -6.81 4.08
N ALA A 101 -8.72 -6.26 2.90
CA ALA A 101 -7.38 -5.81 2.55
C ALA A 101 -6.85 -4.71 3.47
N GLY A 102 -7.70 -3.76 3.86
CA GLY A 102 -7.36 -2.66 4.76
C GLY A 102 -6.92 -3.16 6.13
N GLY A 103 -7.65 -4.11 6.71
CA GLY A 103 -7.30 -4.64 8.02
C GLY A 103 -6.01 -5.47 8.04
N GLU A 104 -5.56 -6.04 6.92
CA GLU A 104 -4.28 -6.76 6.88
C GLU A 104 -3.09 -5.84 7.18
N TYR A 105 -3.17 -4.52 6.92
CA TYR A 105 -2.06 -3.60 7.19
C TYR A 105 -1.71 -3.54 8.68
N PRO A 106 -2.61 -3.15 9.61
CA PRO A 106 -2.29 -3.10 11.03
C PRO A 106 -2.00 -4.50 11.58
N VAL A 107 -2.72 -5.53 11.13
CA VAL A 107 -2.49 -6.92 11.56
C VAL A 107 -1.09 -7.39 11.22
N CYS A 108 -0.71 -7.36 9.93
CA CYS A 108 0.55 -7.91 9.46
C CYS A 108 1.74 -7.09 9.95
N THR A 109 1.61 -5.76 9.99
CA THR A 109 2.68 -4.88 10.45
C THR A 109 2.97 -5.08 11.93
N ALA A 110 1.92 -5.09 12.78
CA ALA A 110 2.08 -5.35 14.21
C ALA A 110 2.62 -6.78 14.47
N THR A 111 2.07 -7.78 13.78
CA THR A 111 2.52 -9.18 13.95
C THR A 111 3.96 -9.38 13.51
N ALA A 112 4.38 -8.77 12.39
CA ALA A 112 5.74 -8.91 11.88
C ALA A 112 6.78 -8.24 12.79
N VAL A 113 6.47 -7.03 13.30
CA VAL A 113 7.40 -6.34 14.20
C VAL A 113 7.50 -7.05 15.54
N GLU A 114 6.38 -7.50 16.11
CA GLU A 114 6.35 -8.21 17.40
C GLU A 114 7.05 -9.57 17.32
N ALA A 115 6.82 -10.32 16.23
CA ALA A 115 7.49 -11.61 16.01
C ALA A 115 9.00 -11.47 15.76
N ALA A 116 9.43 -10.38 15.12
CA ALA A 116 10.85 -10.10 14.92
C ALA A 116 11.56 -9.70 16.22
N ASP A 117 10.82 -9.14 17.18
CA ASP A 117 11.33 -8.73 18.49
C ASP A 117 11.42 -9.90 19.48
N ASP A 118 10.50 -10.87 19.38
CA ASP A 118 10.43 -12.06 20.25
C ASP A 118 11.72 -12.93 20.24
N GLN A 119 12.63 -12.78 19.27
CA GLN A 119 13.92 -13.49 19.24
C GLN A 119 15.12 -12.53 19.18
N ALA A 120 16.10 -12.76 20.07
CA ALA A 120 17.33 -11.96 20.13
C ALA A 120 18.16 -11.99 18.82
N ALA A 121 18.05 -13.07 18.04
CA ALA A 121 18.74 -13.18 16.75
C ALA A 121 18.13 -12.27 15.67
N THR A 122 16.82 -11.97 15.76
CA THR A 122 16.07 -11.22 14.74
C THR A 122 15.83 -9.76 15.11
N SER A 123 15.92 -9.39 16.39
CA SER A 123 15.66 -8.02 16.87
C SER A 123 16.55 -6.96 16.20
N SER A 124 17.80 -7.31 15.88
CA SER A 124 18.74 -6.43 15.15
C SER A 124 18.43 -6.27 13.65
N HIS A 125 17.62 -7.17 13.09
CA HIS A 125 17.20 -7.21 11.68
C HIS A 125 15.69 -6.96 11.52
N ARG A 126 15.08 -6.34 12.53
CA ARG A 126 13.63 -6.09 12.59
C ARG A 126 13.16 -5.27 11.40
N GLY A 127 13.92 -4.26 10.97
CA GLY A 127 13.59 -3.45 9.80
C GLY A 127 13.51 -4.29 8.53
N PHE A 128 14.49 -5.16 8.30
CA PHE A 128 14.51 -6.07 7.17
C PHE A 128 13.34 -7.07 7.19
N ILE A 129 13.07 -7.70 8.33
CA ILE A 129 11.99 -8.70 8.47
C ILE A 129 10.63 -8.04 8.26
N THR A 130 10.38 -6.90 8.90
CA THR A 130 9.12 -6.16 8.73
C THR A 130 8.96 -5.70 7.28
N ALA A 131 10.02 -5.19 6.62
CA ALA A 131 9.96 -4.81 5.21
C ALA A 131 9.67 -6.02 4.29
N ALA A 132 10.33 -7.16 4.52
CA ALA A 132 10.08 -8.38 3.75
C ALA A 132 8.63 -8.89 3.91
N ALA A 133 8.10 -8.83 5.14
CA ALA A 133 6.74 -9.26 5.44
C ALA A 133 5.67 -8.28 4.93
N THR A 134 5.97 -6.99 4.84
CA THR A 134 5.01 -5.95 4.45
C THR A 134 5.23 -5.52 3.00
N ILE A 135 6.19 -4.64 2.74
CA ILE A 135 6.34 -3.96 1.45
C ILE A 135 6.70 -4.91 0.31
N LEU A 136 7.65 -5.84 0.52
CA LEU A 136 8.01 -6.81 -0.51
C LEU A 136 6.82 -7.68 -0.93
N SER A 137 5.96 -8.02 0.04
CA SER A 137 4.74 -8.81 -0.21
C SER A 137 3.66 -8.00 -0.95
N ILE A 138 3.65 -6.67 -0.79
CA ILE A 138 2.81 -5.75 -1.58
C ILE A 138 3.36 -5.65 -3.01
N ASP A 139 4.67 -5.44 -3.16
CA ASP A 139 5.35 -5.30 -4.45
C ASP A 139 5.23 -6.55 -5.32
N LEU A 140 5.38 -7.74 -4.72
CA LEU A 140 5.10 -9.00 -5.40
C LEU A 140 3.67 -9.06 -5.91
N GLY A 141 2.72 -8.54 -5.13
CA GLY A 141 1.35 -8.37 -5.55
C GLY A 141 1.20 -7.48 -6.79
N PHE A 142 1.92 -6.35 -6.85
CA PHE A 142 1.89 -5.45 -8.00
C PHE A 142 2.46 -6.06 -9.27
N VAL A 143 3.58 -6.79 -9.15
CA VAL A 143 4.16 -7.53 -10.27
C VAL A 143 3.17 -8.57 -10.79
N LEU A 144 2.59 -9.37 -9.89
CA LEU A 144 1.59 -10.39 -10.26
C LEU A 144 0.33 -9.77 -10.88
N ALA A 145 -0.10 -8.58 -10.41
CA ALA A 145 -1.28 -7.90 -10.93
C ALA A 145 -1.15 -7.46 -12.39
N SER A 146 0.07 -7.23 -12.88
CA SER A 146 0.34 -6.96 -14.30
C SER A 146 0.70 -8.23 -15.06
N LEU A 147 1.43 -9.16 -14.43
CA LEU A 147 1.86 -10.41 -15.05
C LEU A 147 0.71 -11.37 -15.36
N ILE A 148 -0.24 -11.56 -14.44
CA ILE A 148 -1.34 -12.51 -14.64
C ILE A 148 -2.23 -12.09 -15.82
N PRO A 149 -2.71 -10.84 -15.92
CA PRO A 149 -3.42 -10.38 -17.11
C PRO A 149 -2.62 -10.51 -18.41
N MET A 150 -1.31 -10.23 -18.39
CA MET A 150 -0.43 -10.41 -19.54
C MET A 150 -0.40 -11.86 -20.02
N LEU A 151 -0.25 -12.82 -19.10
CA LEU A 151 -0.25 -14.24 -19.42
C LEU A 151 -1.60 -14.69 -19.96
N LEU A 152 -2.71 -14.19 -19.39
CA LEU A 152 -4.05 -14.49 -19.86
C LEU A 152 -4.26 -13.95 -21.29
N LEU A 153 -3.81 -12.73 -21.59
CA LEU A 153 -3.86 -12.15 -22.94
C LEU A 153 -3.07 -12.99 -23.96
N LEU A 154 -1.88 -13.48 -23.58
CA LEU A 154 -1.07 -14.37 -24.41
C LEU A 154 -1.77 -15.71 -24.68
N ILE A 155 -2.38 -16.30 -23.66
CA ILE A 155 -3.09 -17.58 -23.77
C ILE A 155 -4.34 -17.44 -24.66
N THR A 156 -5.11 -16.38 -24.48
CA THR A 156 -6.33 -16.14 -25.25
C THR A 156 -6.08 -15.43 -26.57
N LYS A 157 -4.83 -15.08 -26.90
CA LYS A 157 -4.43 -14.35 -28.12
C LYS A 157 -5.18 -13.03 -28.30
N ASP A 158 -5.28 -12.25 -27.21
CA ASP A 158 -6.02 -10.99 -27.12
C ASP A 158 -7.53 -11.12 -27.44
N GLN A 159 -8.09 -12.33 -27.28
CA GLN A 159 -9.53 -12.61 -27.39
C GLN A 159 -10.16 -12.84 -26.00
N HIS A 160 -11.48 -12.75 -25.92
CA HIS A 160 -12.28 -13.06 -24.70
C HIS A 160 -11.96 -12.20 -23.46
N TYR A 161 -12.06 -10.87 -23.59
CA TYR A 161 -11.84 -9.91 -22.50
C TYR A 161 -12.65 -10.20 -21.23
N GLU A 162 -13.86 -10.75 -21.36
CA GLU A 162 -14.68 -11.12 -20.20
C GLU A 162 -14.01 -12.19 -19.34
N LEU A 163 -13.48 -13.24 -19.98
CA LEU A 163 -12.78 -14.31 -19.29
C LEU A 163 -11.52 -13.78 -18.61
N ILE A 164 -10.77 -12.92 -19.31
CA ILE A 164 -9.51 -12.36 -18.82
C ILE A 164 -9.74 -11.58 -17.52
N TRP A 165 -10.71 -10.67 -17.47
CA TRP A 165 -10.89 -9.85 -16.26
C TRP A 165 -11.43 -10.68 -15.08
N ARG A 166 -12.33 -11.63 -15.33
CA ARG A 166 -12.85 -12.54 -14.29
C ARG A 166 -11.73 -13.39 -13.69
N LEU A 167 -10.91 -14.03 -14.53
CA LEU A 167 -9.78 -14.82 -14.08
C LEU A 167 -8.73 -13.96 -13.37
N SER A 168 -8.49 -12.74 -13.85
CA SER A 168 -7.56 -11.80 -13.19
C SER A 168 -8.01 -11.49 -11.76
N ILE A 169 -9.31 -11.29 -11.50
CA ILE A 169 -9.81 -11.13 -10.12
C ILE A 169 -9.72 -12.46 -9.35
N GLY A 170 -10.25 -13.54 -9.92
CA GLY A 170 -10.41 -14.82 -9.25
C GLY A 170 -9.09 -15.48 -8.83
N LEU A 171 -8.06 -15.41 -9.68
CA LEU A 171 -6.72 -15.90 -9.36
C LEU A 171 -6.10 -15.14 -8.17
N GLY A 172 -6.56 -13.91 -7.90
CA GLY A 172 -6.21 -13.15 -6.71
C GLY A 172 -6.64 -13.79 -5.40
N ALA A 173 -7.57 -14.75 -5.41
CA ALA A 173 -8.02 -15.50 -4.24
C ALA A 173 -7.05 -16.63 -3.83
N ILE A 174 -6.15 -17.07 -4.71
CA ILE A 174 -5.27 -18.23 -4.44
C ILE A 174 -4.38 -17.99 -3.22
N LEU A 175 -3.74 -16.82 -3.14
CA LEU A 175 -2.87 -16.46 -2.03
C LEU A 175 -3.61 -16.30 -0.69
N PRO A 176 -4.76 -15.58 -0.59
CA PRO A 176 -5.52 -15.56 0.67
C PRO A 176 -6.03 -16.93 1.08
N LEU A 177 -6.48 -17.77 0.14
CA LEU A 177 -6.93 -19.12 0.45
C LEU A 177 -5.80 -19.99 1.00
N SER A 178 -4.61 -19.93 0.42
CA SER A 178 -3.46 -20.72 0.90
C SER A 178 -3.00 -20.26 2.29
N ILE A 179 -3.00 -18.96 2.54
CA ILE A 179 -2.57 -18.39 3.83
C ILE A 179 -3.64 -18.54 4.91
N PHE A 180 -4.92 -18.62 4.55
CA PHE A 180 -6.01 -18.81 5.52
C PHE A 180 -5.77 -20.06 6.40
N TYR A 181 -5.30 -21.15 5.80
CA TYR A 181 -4.90 -22.36 6.53
C TYR A 181 -3.83 -22.07 7.60
N TYR A 182 -2.76 -21.36 7.21
CA TYR A 182 -1.69 -21.00 8.15
C TYR A 182 -2.14 -20.00 9.22
N ARG A 183 -3.11 -19.12 8.92
CA ARG A 183 -3.68 -18.19 9.91
C ARG A 183 -4.46 -18.91 11.01
N LEU A 184 -5.06 -20.07 10.73
CA LEU A 184 -5.70 -20.91 11.76
C LEU A 184 -4.67 -21.43 12.78
N MET A 185 -3.43 -21.65 12.34
CA MET A 185 -2.32 -22.17 13.15
C MET A 185 -1.49 -21.10 13.84
N MET A 186 -1.76 -19.82 13.58
CA MET A 186 -0.99 -18.69 14.11
C MET A 186 -1.02 -18.69 15.65
N LYS A 187 0.14 -18.47 16.25
CA LYS A 187 0.33 -18.25 17.68
C LYS A 187 0.43 -16.75 17.96
N THR A 188 0.02 -16.36 19.15
CA THR A 188 0.13 -14.99 19.64
C THR A 188 1.58 -14.68 20.00
N SER A 189 2.05 -13.46 19.75
CA SER A 189 3.40 -13.00 20.12
C SER A 189 3.51 -12.85 21.64
N SER A 190 4.71 -13.08 22.20
CA SER A 190 4.94 -12.97 23.65
C SER A 190 4.73 -11.53 24.13
N THR A 191 5.11 -10.56 23.28
CA THR A 191 4.89 -9.13 23.48
C THR A 191 3.40 -8.79 23.61
N TYR A 192 2.54 -9.33 22.74
CA TYR A 192 1.09 -9.12 22.85
C TYR A 192 0.48 -9.85 24.05
N GLU A 193 0.95 -11.05 24.39
CA GLU A 193 0.49 -11.74 25.59
C GLU A 193 0.81 -10.95 26.87
N LYS A 194 1.98 -10.29 26.91
CA LYS A 194 2.43 -9.51 28.07
C LYS A 194 1.79 -8.13 28.17
N TYR A 195 1.68 -7.40 27.07
CA TYR A 195 1.26 -5.98 27.07
C TYR A 195 -0.07 -5.73 26.36
N GLY A 196 -0.54 -6.66 25.54
CA GLY A 196 -1.70 -6.48 24.68
C GLY A 196 -3.04 -6.83 25.33
N GLN A 197 -3.04 -7.51 26.48
CA GLN A 197 -4.26 -7.89 27.21
C GLN A 197 -4.79 -6.77 28.10
N SER A 198 -4.85 -5.54 27.60
CA SER A 198 -5.36 -4.44 28.40
C SER A 198 -6.84 -4.23 28.11
N THR A 199 -7.70 -4.49 29.12
CA THR A 199 -9.11 -4.06 29.20
C THR A 199 -9.25 -2.53 29.27
N ILE A 200 -8.20 -1.79 28.92
CA ILE A 200 -8.09 -0.35 29.06
C ILE A 200 -8.97 0.31 28.00
N SER A 201 -9.92 1.12 28.45
CA SER A 201 -10.68 2.01 27.58
C SER A 201 -9.73 3.06 26.98
N LEU A 202 -9.38 2.95 25.69
CA LEU A 202 -8.48 3.88 25.00
C LEU A 202 -8.95 5.35 25.15
N PRO A 203 -8.25 6.19 25.93
CA PRO A 203 -8.61 7.59 26.05
C PRO A 203 -8.03 8.35 24.85
N TYR A 204 -8.77 8.36 23.74
CA TYR A 204 -8.32 8.94 22.46
C TYR A 204 -7.79 10.38 22.59
N LYS A 205 -8.34 11.18 23.51
CA LYS A 205 -7.90 12.55 23.78
C LYS A 205 -6.48 12.62 24.35
N LEU A 206 -6.14 11.70 25.27
CA LEU A 206 -4.82 11.61 25.88
C LEU A 206 -3.79 11.12 24.86
N LEU A 207 -4.16 10.12 24.07
CA LEU A 207 -3.32 9.57 23.00
C LEU A 207 -2.98 10.65 21.97
N PHE A 208 -3.97 11.42 21.52
CA PHE A 208 -3.73 12.50 20.57
C PHE A 208 -2.83 13.59 21.17
N ARG A 209 -3.05 13.99 22.44
CA ARG A 209 -2.23 15.01 23.10
C ARG A 209 -0.76 14.62 23.19
N LYS A 210 -0.46 13.34 23.48
CA LYS A 210 0.90 12.83 23.57
C LYS A 210 1.54 12.58 22.20
N TYR A 211 0.82 11.92 21.30
CA TYR A 211 1.37 11.33 20.08
C TYR A 211 1.10 12.13 18.81
N TRP A 212 0.52 13.33 18.84
CA TRP A 212 0.21 14.08 17.61
C TRP A 212 1.45 14.34 16.73
N LYS A 213 2.64 14.57 17.31
CA LYS A 213 3.88 14.75 16.54
C LYS A 213 4.35 13.45 15.90
N THR A 214 4.35 12.37 16.69
CA THR A 214 4.66 11.01 16.21
C THR A 214 3.71 10.60 15.10
N PHE A 215 2.42 10.92 15.24
CA PHE A 215 1.40 10.73 14.23
C PHE A 215 1.69 11.49 12.94
N LEU A 216 2.09 12.77 13.01
CA LEU A 216 2.54 13.49 11.82
C LEU A 216 3.79 12.87 11.19
N GLY A 217 4.71 12.36 12.03
CA GLY A 217 5.91 11.64 11.58
C GLY A 217 5.62 10.30 10.90
N THR A 218 4.54 9.61 11.25
CA THR A 218 4.14 8.35 10.59
C THR A 218 3.19 8.61 9.41
N ALA A 219 2.08 9.30 9.65
CA ALA A 219 1.02 9.52 8.67
C ALA A 219 1.44 10.48 7.55
N GLY A 220 2.23 11.52 7.85
CA GLY A 220 2.66 12.53 6.88
C GLY A 220 3.53 11.94 5.77
N PRO A 221 4.73 11.40 6.08
CA PRO A 221 5.57 10.71 5.11
C PRO A 221 4.86 9.57 4.38
N TRP A 222 4.06 8.76 5.08
CA TRP A 222 3.30 7.69 4.44
C TRP A 222 2.27 8.22 3.43
N SER A 223 1.59 9.32 3.75
CA SER A 223 0.67 9.98 2.81
C SER A 223 1.38 10.45 1.56
N MET A 224 2.53 11.12 1.70
CA MET A 224 3.32 11.60 0.56
C MET A 224 3.83 10.44 -0.31
N TYR A 225 4.29 9.36 0.30
CA TYR A 225 4.66 8.12 -0.42
C TYR A 225 3.47 7.55 -1.20
N ASN A 226 2.30 7.43 -0.57
CA ASN A 226 1.10 6.89 -1.21
C ASN A 226 0.54 7.77 -2.33
N CYS A 227 0.78 9.10 -2.29
CA CYS A 227 0.47 10.00 -3.40
C CYS A 227 1.32 9.75 -4.65
N VAL A 228 2.42 9.01 -4.52
CA VAL A 228 3.28 8.60 -5.64
C VAL A 228 3.08 7.12 -5.96
N ALA A 229 3.30 6.24 -4.99
CA ALA A 229 3.34 4.79 -5.23
C ALA A 229 2.04 4.25 -5.85
N VAL A 230 0.87 4.69 -5.37
CA VAL A 230 -0.41 4.14 -5.82
C VAL A 230 -0.82 4.66 -7.21
N PRO A 231 -0.84 5.98 -7.50
CA PRO A 231 -1.13 6.44 -8.85
C PRO A 231 -0.15 5.87 -9.89
N PHE A 232 1.15 5.86 -9.58
CA PHE A 232 2.15 5.32 -10.52
C PHE A 232 2.00 3.81 -10.73
N ALA A 233 1.48 3.05 -9.76
CA ALA A 233 1.16 1.63 -9.94
C ALA A 233 -0.13 1.41 -10.74
N ILE A 234 -1.20 2.19 -10.47
CA ILE A 234 -2.50 2.06 -11.16
C ILE A 234 -2.39 2.49 -12.62
N PHE A 235 -1.65 3.56 -12.90
CA PHE A 235 -1.49 4.12 -14.25
C PHE A 235 -0.21 3.67 -14.96
N ALA A 236 0.51 2.68 -14.42
CA ALA A 236 1.78 2.20 -14.99
C ALA A 236 1.65 1.84 -16.48
N SER A 237 0.61 1.08 -16.84
CA SER A 237 0.31 0.68 -18.23
C SER A 237 0.01 1.88 -19.14
N THR A 238 -0.71 2.88 -18.62
CA THR A 238 -1.01 4.13 -19.34
C THR A 238 0.22 5.01 -19.52
N VAL A 239 1.15 5.03 -18.56
CA VAL A 239 2.41 5.78 -18.69
C VAL A 239 3.33 5.14 -19.73
N VAL A 240 3.34 3.80 -19.83
CA VAL A 240 4.18 3.10 -20.82
C VAL A 240 3.52 2.96 -22.20
N SER A 241 2.23 3.29 -22.36
CA SER A 241 1.52 3.18 -23.64
C SER A 241 2.15 4.04 -24.74
N SER A 242 2.72 5.20 -24.37
CA SER A 242 3.49 6.08 -25.27
C SER A 242 4.68 5.37 -25.95
N LEU A 243 5.22 4.31 -25.34
CA LEU A 243 6.31 3.52 -25.89
C LEU A 243 5.85 2.39 -26.81
N ASN A 244 4.54 2.25 -27.01
CA ASN A 244 3.93 1.16 -27.76
C ASN A 244 3.08 1.70 -28.93
N PRO A 245 3.70 2.07 -30.06
CA PRO A 245 3.00 2.65 -31.22
C PRO A 245 1.90 1.74 -31.81
N ASN A 246 1.99 0.43 -31.56
CA ASN A 246 1.06 -0.55 -32.11
C ASN A 246 -0.17 -0.79 -31.21
N GLY A 247 -0.25 -0.17 -30.02
CA GLY A 247 -1.38 -0.31 -29.08
C GLY A 247 -1.62 -1.73 -28.58
N SER A 248 -0.62 -2.61 -28.64
CA SER A 248 -0.73 -3.99 -28.14
C SER A 248 -0.77 -4.01 -26.63
N LEU A 249 -1.93 -4.35 -26.05
CA LEU A 249 -2.11 -4.47 -24.60
C LEU A 249 -1.06 -5.39 -23.98
N THR A 250 -0.79 -6.55 -24.59
CA THR A 250 0.22 -7.49 -24.12
C THR A 250 1.59 -6.83 -23.90
N LYS A 251 2.02 -5.93 -24.80
CA LYS A 251 3.28 -5.18 -24.62
C LYS A 251 3.22 -4.15 -23.49
N GLU A 252 2.10 -3.44 -23.33
CA GLU A 252 1.92 -2.47 -22.24
C GLU A 252 1.99 -3.16 -20.88
N PHE A 253 1.32 -4.31 -20.76
CA PHE A 253 1.38 -5.14 -19.57
C PHE A 253 2.79 -5.70 -19.31
N ALA A 254 3.54 -6.06 -20.37
CA ALA A 254 4.94 -6.50 -20.23
C ALA A 254 5.84 -5.38 -19.70
N TYR A 255 5.71 -4.15 -20.21
CA TYR A 255 6.44 -2.99 -19.72
C TYR A 255 6.06 -2.64 -18.27
N SER A 256 4.77 -2.69 -17.93
CA SER A 256 4.30 -2.51 -16.55
C SER A 256 4.92 -3.56 -15.62
N THR A 257 4.86 -4.85 -15.97
CA THR A 257 5.47 -5.93 -15.18
C THR A 257 6.98 -5.74 -15.00
N LEU A 258 7.69 -5.33 -16.04
CA LEU A 258 9.12 -5.05 -15.96
C LEU A 258 9.40 -3.91 -14.97
N ILE A 259 8.71 -2.79 -15.08
CA ILE A 259 8.92 -1.64 -14.18
C ILE A 259 8.57 -2.00 -12.74
N GLN A 260 7.44 -2.67 -12.49
CA GLN A 260 7.04 -3.08 -11.14
C GLN A 260 8.02 -4.10 -10.53
N SER A 261 8.77 -4.85 -11.34
CA SER A 261 9.77 -5.81 -10.82
C SER A 261 10.93 -5.12 -10.08
N PHE A 262 11.20 -3.84 -10.37
CA PHE A 262 12.22 -3.05 -9.67
C PHE A 262 11.82 -2.72 -8.23
N CYS A 263 10.53 -2.75 -7.90
CA CYS A 263 10.05 -2.56 -6.52
C CYS A 263 10.55 -3.67 -5.59
N LEU A 264 10.62 -4.91 -6.07
CA LEU A 264 11.02 -6.10 -5.28
C LEU A 264 12.41 -5.96 -4.61
N PRO A 265 13.50 -5.70 -5.34
CA PRO A 265 14.79 -5.46 -4.70
C PRO A 265 14.79 -4.17 -3.88
N GLY A 266 13.94 -3.19 -4.25
CA GLY A 266 13.78 -1.95 -3.49
C GLY A 266 13.35 -2.21 -2.06
N GLY A 267 12.25 -2.94 -1.85
CA GLY A 267 11.75 -3.25 -0.51
C GLY A 267 12.78 -3.93 0.40
N LEU A 268 13.55 -4.88 -0.14
CA LEU A 268 14.61 -5.59 0.58
C LEU A 268 15.80 -4.69 0.92
N VAL A 269 16.28 -3.91 -0.06
CA VAL A 269 17.38 -2.96 0.14
C VAL A 269 16.99 -1.90 1.16
N GLY A 270 15.73 -1.44 1.14
CA GLY A 270 15.24 -0.45 2.10
C GLY A 270 15.18 -0.96 3.52
N GLY A 271 14.71 -2.20 3.73
CA GLY A 271 14.74 -2.83 5.05
C GLY A 271 16.17 -2.99 5.58
N TRP A 272 17.09 -3.46 4.71
CA TRP A 272 18.50 -3.57 5.05
C TRP A 272 19.15 -2.21 5.35
N CYS A 273 18.84 -1.17 4.56
CA CYS A 273 19.31 0.20 4.81
C CYS A 273 18.73 0.77 6.11
N ALA A 274 17.49 0.44 6.48
CA ALA A 274 16.87 0.90 7.73
C ALA A 274 17.60 0.36 8.97
N ASP A 275 18.03 -0.91 8.94
CA ASP A 275 18.88 -1.51 9.98
C ASP A 275 20.33 -1.01 9.89
N ARG A 276 20.81 -0.87 8.64
CA ARG A 276 22.05 -0.26 8.13
C ARG A 276 22.43 1.10 8.67
N PHE A 277 21.54 2.05 8.46
CA PHE A 277 21.81 3.49 8.49
C PHE A 277 20.85 4.22 9.44
N GLY A 278 19.83 3.54 9.94
CA GLY A 278 18.76 4.12 10.76
C GLY A 278 17.53 4.44 9.92
N ARG A 279 16.36 4.37 10.56
CA ARG A 279 15.05 4.44 9.86
C ARG A 279 14.82 5.82 9.24
N LYS A 280 15.02 6.88 10.03
CA LYS A 280 14.83 8.28 9.60
C LYS A 280 15.73 8.65 8.41
N ARG A 281 17.01 8.27 8.46
CA ARG A 281 17.98 8.61 7.41
C ARG A 281 17.64 7.93 6.10
N THR A 282 17.31 6.63 6.15
CA THR A 282 16.89 5.87 4.97
C THR A 282 15.62 6.46 4.34
N LEU A 283 14.65 6.86 5.16
CA LEU A 283 13.42 7.53 4.70
C LEU A 283 13.72 8.86 3.98
N VAL A 284 14.49 9.76 4.60
CA VAL A 284 14.80 11.09 4.04
C VAL A 284 15.65 10.99 2.78
N VAL A 285 16.71 10.17 2.80
CA VAL A 285 17.59 9.96 1.64
C VAL A 285 16.81 9.33 0.49
N GLY A 286 15.96 8.34 0.77
CA GLY A 286 15.13 7.69 -0.22
C GLY A 286 14.19 8.66 -0.94
N PHE A 287 13.41 9.45 -0.18
CA PHE A 287 12.58 10.50 -0.77
C PHE A 287 13.37 11.52 -1.57
N SER A 288 14.55 11.93 -1.08
CA SER A 288 15.38 12.93 -1.75
C SER A 288 15.93 12.40 -3.08
N LEU A 289 16.44 11.17 -3.11
CA LEU A 289 16.94 10.53 -4.33
C LEU A 289 15.80 10.30 -5.33
N GLN A 290 14.64 9.84 -4.86
CA GLN A 290 13.47 9.66 -5.71
C GLN A 290 12.99 10.99 -6.31
N ALA A 291 12.98 12.08 -5.52
CA ALA A 291 12.63 13.41 -6.00
C ALA A 291 13.60 13.92 -7.08
N VAL A 292 14.91 13.79 -6.86
CA VAL A 292 15.94 14.21 -7.82
C VAL A 292 15.77 13.46 -9.15
N LEU A 293 15.62 12.14 -9.09
CA LEU A 293 15.41 11.32 -10.29
C LEU A 293 14.08 11.66 -10.98
N GLY A 294 13.02 11.87 -10.21
CA GLY A 294 11.71 12.22 -10.75
C GLY A 294 11.69 13.59 -11.44
N PHE A 295 12.38 14.61 -10.89
CA PHE A 295 12.53 15.90 -11.56
C PHE A 295 13.36 15.79 -12.84
N PHE A 296 14.40 14.96 -12.84
CA PHE A 296 15.18 14.67 -14.03
C PHE A 296 14.35 13.97 -15.11
N LEU A 297 13.60 12.92 -14.74
CA LEU A 297 12.67 12.20 -15.61
C LEU A 297 11.61 13.13 -16.20
N GLY A 298 10.93 13.91 -15.36
CA GLY A 298 9.90 14.85 -15.79
C GLY A 298 10.47 15.98 -16.67
N GLY A 299 11.61 16.56 -16.29
CA GLY A 299 12.23 17.67 -17.02
C GLY A 299 12.76 17.28 -18.40
N ALA A 300 13.25 16.05 -18.56
CA ALA A 300 13.87 15.57 -19.79
C ALA A 300 13.06 14.46 -20.51
N ILE A 301 11.77 14.29 -20.18
CA ILE A 301 10.96 13.13 -20.59
C ILE A 301 10.97 12.91 -22.11
N GLN A 302 10.87 13.98 -22.91
CA GLN A 302 10.85 13.91 -24.38
C GLN A 302 12.13 13.29 -24.93
N ARG A 303 13.29 13.67 -24.38
CA ARG A 303 14.59 13.12 -24.80
C ARG A 303 14.76 11.68 -24.32
N ILE A 304 14.29 11.38 -23.10
CA ILE A 304 14.43 10.05 -22.52
C ILE A 304 13.57 9.02 -23.26
N GLN A 305 12.33 9.37 -23.62
CA GLN A 305 11.42 8.48 -24.33
C GLN A 305 11.84 8.17 -25.77
N SER A 306 12.72 8.98 -26.38
CA SER A 306 13.34 8.63 -27.67
C SER A 306 14.13 7.32 -27.61
N VAL A 307 14.54 6.89 -26.42
CA VAL A 307 15.17 5.59 -26.15
C VAL A 307 14.29 4.83 -25.16
N PRO A 308 13.31 4.02 -25.63
CA PRO A 308 12.33 3.36 -24.77
C PRO A 308 12.94 2.55 -23.61
N ALA A 309 14.05 1.84 -23.87
CA ALA A 309 14.76 1.08 -22.85
C ALA A 309 15.30 1.97 -21.71
N LEU A 310 15.79 3.18 -22.03
CA LEU A 310 16.27 4.12 -21.03
C LEU A 310 15.13 4.62 -20.15
N PHE A 311 13.98 4.94 -20.73
CA PHE A 311 12.80 5.35 -19.97
C PHE A 311 12.34 4.24 -19.00
N LEU A 312 12.21 3.00 -19.48
CA LEU A 312 11.78 1.87 -18.66
C LEU A 312 12.73 1.62 -17.48
N VAL A 313 14.04 1.68 -17.71
CA VAL A 313 15.05 1.51 -16.63
C VAL A 313 14.98 2.66 -15.63
N LEU A 314 14.96 3.91 -16.08
CA LEU A 314 14.92 5.07 -15.18
C LEU A 314 13.61 5.10 -14.38
N TYR A 315 12.48 4.74 -14.98
CA TYR A 315 11.22 4.61 -14.28
C TYR A 315 11.25 3.45 -13.27
N GLY A 316 11.80 2.29 -13.65
CA GLY A 316 12.04 1.19 -12.70
C GLY A 316 12.89 1.63 -11.51
N VAL A 317 14.00 2.35 -11.75
CA VAL A 317 14.85 2.90 -10.68
C VAL A 317 14.12 3.93 -9.83
N PHE A 318 13.26 4.76 -10.42
CA PHE A 318 12.41 5.70 -9.68
C PHE A 318 11.48 4.99 -8.70
N LEU A 319 10.86 3.87 -9.11
CA LEU A 319 10.04 3.06 -8.21
C LEU A 319 10.88 2.30 -7.18
N PHE A 320 12.03 1.76 -7.58
CA PHE A 320 12.99 1.14 -6.66
C PHE A 320 13.37 2.09 -5.52
N LEU A 321 13.66 3.36 -5.82
CA LEU A 321 14.01 4.36 -4.80
C LEU A 321 12.83 4.67 -3.88
N GLY A 322 11.60 4.63 -4.40
CA GLY A 322 10.38 4.72 -3.62
C GLY A 322 10.24 3.58 -2.61
N GLU A 323 10.53 2.34 -3.01
CA GLU A 323 10.45 1.20 -2.11
C GLU A 323 11.65 1.09 -1.16
N ALA A 324 12.86 1.30 -1.66
CA ALA A 324 14.10 1.27 -0.87
C ALA A 324 14.18 2.40 0.17
N GLY A 325 13.41 3.46 -0.02
CA GLY A 325 13.33 4.57 0.90
C GLY A 325 12.05 4.52 1.71
N PRO A 326 11.05 5.33 1.33
CA PRO A 326 9.81 5.44 2.08
C PRO A 326 9.01 4.15 2.17
N GLY A 327 8.92 3.34 1.11
CA GLY A 327 8.13 2.12 1.10
C GLY A 327 8.46 1.17 2.25
N SER A 328 9.73 0.79 2.44
CA SER A 328 10.12 -0.06 3.57
C SER A 328 10.04 0.65 4.92
N THR A 329 10.45 1.92 4.98
CA THR A 329 10.67 2.60 6.27
C THR A 329 9.39 3.09 6.94
N VAL A 330 8.35 3.49 6.19
CA VAL A 330 7.09 4.00 6.78
C VAL A 330 6.39 2.93 7.61
N PHE A 331 6.38 1.68 7.14
CA PHE A 331 5.81 0.56 7.90
C PHE A 331 6.62 0.29 9.16
N VAL A 332 7.95 0.18 9.05
CA VAL A 332 8.85 -0.08 10.17
C VAL A 332 8.70 1.00 11.25
N ILE A 333 8.79 2.28 10.86
CA ILE A 333 8.65 3.40 11.81
C ILE A 333 7.27 3.36 12.47
N SER A 334 6.19 3.18 11.72
CA SER A 334 4.84 3.13 12.29
C SER A 334 4.65 1.98 13.28
N ALA A 335 5.41 0.89 13.14
CA ALA A 335 5.33 -0.26 14.02
C ALA A 335 6.16 -0.09 15.31
N GLU A 336 7.32 0.55 15.19
CA GLU A 336 8.29 0.70 16.29
C GLU A 336 7.97 1.85 17.25
N VAL A 337 7.34 2.94 16.78
CA VAL A 337 7.16 4.16 17.61
C VAL A 337 5.96 4.12 18.56
N TYR A 338 5.04 3.17 18.38
CA TYR A 338 3.82 3.06 19.21
C TYR A 338 3.90 1.88 20.17
N PRO A 339 3.40 2.04 21.41
CA PRO A 339 3.29 0.95 22.38
C PRO A 339 2.22 -0.06 21.95
N THR A 340 2.39 -1.32 22.37
CA THR A 340 1.63 -2.50 21.92
C THR A 340 0.14 -2.36 22.13
N VAL A 341 -0.28 -1.68 23.20
CA VAL A 341 -1.68 -1.42 23.57
C VAL A 341 -2.43 -0.58 22.54
N ILE A 342 -1.74 0.34 21.84
CA ILE A 342 -2.36 1.28 20.88
C ILE A 342 -1.79 1.13 19.47
N ARG A 343 -0.82 0.23 19.28
CA ARG A 343 -0.05 0.09 18.04
C ARG A 343 -0.98 -0.18 16.87
N GLY A 344 -1.95 -1.07 17.02
CA GLY A 344 -2.91 -1.39 15.97
C GLY A 344 -3.73 -0.18 15.55
N VAL A 345 -4.29 0.55 16.52
CA VAL A 345 -5.07 1.77 16.27
C VAL A 345 -4.23 2.85 15.59
N MET A 346 -3.02 3.13 16.08
CA MET A 346 -2.18 4.20 15.55
C MET A 346 -1.62 3.89 14.16
N ILE A 347 -1.25 2.63 13.88
CA ILE A 347 -0.92 2.18 12.53
C ILE A 347 -2.15 2.31 11.63
N GLY A 348 -3.32 1.86 12.10
CA GLY A 348 -4.58 1.91 11.37
C GLY A 348 -4.96 3.33 10.95
N ILE A 349 -4.93 4.29 11.87
CA ILE A 349 -5.25 5.70 11.58
C ILE A 349 -4.18 6.31 10.65
N SER A 350 -2.89 6.07 10.90
CA SER A 350 -1.80 6.60 10.04
C SER A 350 -1.94 6.11 8.60
N ALA A 351 -2.17 4.82 8.42
CA ALA A 351 -2.40 4.21 7.12
C ALA A 351 -3.72 4.67 6.48
N ALA A 352 -4.79 4.88 7.27
CA ALA A 352 -6.07 5.37 6.76
C ALA A 352 -5.94 6.79 6.17
N VAL A 353 -5.21 7.69 6.85
CA VAL A 353 -4.89 9.02 6.30
C VAL A 353 -4.06 8.88 5.03
N ALA A 354 -3.04 8.03 5.04
CA ALA A 354 -2.22 7.79 3.85
C ALA A 354 -3.04 7.22 2.67
N LYS A 355 -4.05 6.39 2.93
CA LYS A 355 -4.96 5.88 1.89
C LYS A 355 -5.96 6.93 1.40
N ALA A 356 -6.43 7.83 2.27
CA ALA A 356 -7.26 8.95 1.85
C ALA A 356 -6.50 9.88 0.88
N PHE A 357 -5.26 10.23 1.21
CA PHE A 357 -4.38 11.01 0.33
C PHE A 357 -4.10 10.29 -0.99
N SER A 358 -3.92 8.96 -0.94
CA SER A 358 -3.79 8.11 -2.13
C SER A 358 -5.02 8.20 -3.05
N ALA A 359 -6.23 8.10 -2.49
CA ALA A 359 -7.47 8.20 -3.25
C ALA A 359 -7.63 9.59 -3.89
N ILE A 360 -7.34 10.65 -3.13
CA ILE A 360 -7.37 12.04 -3.64
C ILE A 360 -6.37 12.21 -4.78
N SER A 361 -5.12 11.79 -4.60
CA SER A 361 -4.09 11.91 -5.65
C SER A 361 -4.44 11.13 -6.91
N THR A 362 -4.94 9.90 -6.78
CA THR A 362 -5.40 9.08 -7.92
C THR A 362 -6.52 9.78 -8.69
N GLN A 363 -7.46 10.41 -7.98
CA GLN A 363 -8.56 11.15 -8.60
C GLN A 363 -8.11 12.44 -9.28
N VAL A 364 -7.11 13.13 -8.74
CA VAL A 364 -6.54 14.35 -9.32
C VAL A 364 -5.67 14.04 -10.56
N PHE A 365 -5.04 12.87 -10.63
CA PHE A 365 -4.21 12.48 -11.78
C PHE A 365 -5.03 12.25 -13.05
N ASN A 366 -6.23 11.69 -12.95
CA ASN A 366 -7.12 11.45 -14.09
C ASN A 366 -7.40 12.71 -14.94
N PRO A 367 -7.91 13.83 -14.38
CA PRO A 367 -8.16 15.04 -15.17
C PRO A 367 -6.88 15.70 -15.68
N ILE A 368 -5.74 15.54 -14.99
CA ILE A 368 -4.44 16.03 -15.48
C ILE A 368 -4.05 15.28 -16.75
N LEU A 369 -4.15 13.95 -16.75
CA LEU A 369 -3.85 13.14 -17.93
C LEU A 369 -4.85 13.41 -19.05
N ALA A 370 -6.14 13.56 -18.75
CA ALA A 370 -7.17 13.87 -19.73
C ALA A 370 -7.02 15.26 -20.36
N HIS A 371 -6.54 16.26 -19.60
CA HIS A 371 -6.29 17.59 -20.14
C HIS A 371 -5.18 17.60 -21.21
N TRP A 372 -4.23 16.67 -21.10
CA TRP A 372 -3.13 16.51 -22.05
C TRP A 372 -3.28 15.23 -22.89
N GLU A 373 -4.52 14.82 -23.21
CA GLU A 373 -4.78 13.60 -24.00
C GLU A 373 -4.13 13.68 -25.39
N ASP A 374 -4.13 14.86 -26.02
CA ASP A 374 -3.48 15.11 -27.31
C ASP A 374 -1.93 15.17 -27.23
N ASP A 375 -1.37 15.38 -26.04
CA ASP A 375 0.09 15.46 -25.78
C ASP A 375 0.44 14.59 -24.57
N VAL A 376 0.36 13.28 -24.78
CA VAL A 376 0.60 12.24 -23.75
C VAL A 376 1.94 12.44 -23.05
N VAL A 377 2.97 12.90 -23.78
CA VAL A 377 4.31 13.13 -23.24
C VAL A 377 4.28 14.26 -22.21
N ARG A 378 3.54 15.34 -22.48
CA ARG A 378 3.35 16.44 -21.54
C ARG A 378 2.50 16.07 -20.34
N GLY A 379 1.46 15.25 -20.53
CA GLY A 379 0.69 14.69 -19.41
C GLY A 379 1.59 13.90 -18.44
N GLN A 380 2.47 13.05 -18.98
CA GLN A 380 3.43 12.28 -18.19
C GLN A 380 4.48 13.16 -17.51
N GLN A 381 4.99 14.18 -18.21
CA GLN A 381 5.89 15.17 -17.62
C GLN A 381 5.30 15.76 -16.33
N VAL A 382 4.06 16.25 -16.39
CA VAL A 382 3.38 16.85 -15.24
C VAL A 382 3.23 15.85 -14.10
N VAL A 383 2.87 14.61 -14.41
CA VAL A 383 2.75 13.53 -13.42
C VAL A 383 4.08 13.25 -12.70
N PHE A 384 5.19 13.14 -13.43
CA PHE A 384 6.51 12.95 -12.82
C PHE A 384 6.94 14.15 -11.96
N LEU A 385 6.69 15.38 -12.43
CA LEU A 385 7.02 16.59 -11.68
C LEU A 385 6.19 16.70 -10.39
N LEU A 386 4.88 16.44 -10.44
CA LEU A 386 4.00 16.44 -9.27
C LEU A 386 4.37 15.34 -8.28
N GLY A 387 4.64 14.13 -8.77
CA GLY A 387 5.14 13.03 -7.93
C GLY A 387 6.42 13.41 -7.20
N SER A 388 7.34 14.07 -7.89
CA SER A 388 8.61 14.54 -7.32
C SER A 388 8.41 15.62 -6.26
N MET A 389 7.43 16.51 -6.43
CA MET A 389 7.07 17.48 -5.39
C MET A 389 6.57 16.79 -4.12
N PHE A 390 5.72 15.76 -4.24
CA PHE A 390 5.30 14.96 -3.08
C PHE A 390 6.48 14.28 -2.39
N CYS A 391 7.47 13.77 -3.15
CA CYS A 391 8.70 13.22 -2.56
C CYS A 391 9.48 14.28 -1.76
N VAL A 392 9.59 15.53 -2.26
CA VAL A 392 10.24 16.63 -1.52
C VAL A 392 9.49 16.93 -0.22
N PHE A 393 8.16 17.08 -0.27
CA PHE A 393 7.36 17.28 0.94
C PHE A 393 7.48 16.10 1.92
N GLY A 394 7.52 14.87 1.40
CA GLY A 394 7.78 13.66 2.18
C GLY A 394 9.12 13.70 2.91
N ALA A 395 10.20 14.12 2.23
CA ALA A 395 11.52 14.31 2.83
C ALA A 395 11.51 15.37 3.95
N ILE A 396 10.82 16.50 3.72
CA ILE A 396 10.70 17.58 4.71
C ILE A 396 9.94 17.09 5.95
N LEU A 397 8.78 16.47 5.76
CA LEU A 397 7.98 15.92 6.86
C LEU A 397 8.76 14.86 7.64
N ALA A 398 9.45 13.96 6.94
CA ALA A 398 10.30 12.96 7.54
C ALA A 398 11.44 13.59 8.34
N HIS A 399 12.07 14.64 7.84
CA HIS A 399 13.14 15.32 8.55
C HIS A 399 12.64 16.01 9.83
N LEU A 400 11.48 16.66 9.78
CA LEU A 400 10.94 17.47 10.88
C LEU A 400 10.26 16.64 11.98
N PHE A 401 9.45 15.63 11.61
CA PHE A 401 8.54 14.97 12.55
C PHE A 401 8.91 13.52 12.88
N VAL A 402 9.75 12.85 12.09
CA VAL A 402 10.19 11.49 12.42
C VAL A 402 11.25 11.55 13.50
N GLU A 403 10.99 10.87 14.60
CA GLU A 403 11.96 10.65 15.67
C GLU A 403 12.93 9.53 15.26
N GLU A 404 14.22 9.74 15.52
CA GLU A 404 15.24 8.73 15.21
C GLU A 404 15.22 7.67 16.32
N VAL A 405 14.72 6.48 16.01
CA VAL A 405 14.77 5.33 16.93
C VAL A 405 16.18 4.73 16.89
N PRO A 406 16.95 4.77 18.00
CA PRO A 406 18.28 4.17 18.06
C PRO A 406 18.28 2.67 17.75
N ARG A 407 19.35 2.19 17.13
CA ARG A 407 19.47 0.78 16.71
C ARG A 407 19.49 -0.16 17.91
N GLY A 408 18.82 -1.31 17.77
CA GLY A 408 18.80 -2.35 18.79
C GLY A 408 17.96 -2.01 20.01
N GLN A 409 17.12 -0.98 19.94
CA GLN A 409 16.12 -0.73 20.98
C GLN A 409 14.95 -1.70 20.85
N ASP A 410 14.73 -2.42 21.93
CA ASP A 410 13.57 -3.25 22.21
C ASP A 410 12.28 -2.40 22.20
N LEU A 411 11.19 -2.98 21.70
CA LEU A 411 9.85 -2.37 21.71
C LEU A 411 9.42 -1.95 23.13
N SER A 412 10.02 -2.54 24.17
CA SER A 412 9.79 -2.22 25.59
C SER A 412 10.02 -0.76 25.97
N GLN A 413 10.80 0.03 25.21
CA GLN A 413 10.95 1.46 25.50
C GLN A 413 9.68 2.26 25.20
N ALA A 414 8.98 1.94 24.11
CA ALA A 414 7.70 2.59 23.81
C ALA A 414 6.68 2.29 24.91
N GLU A 415 6.71 1.07 25.47
CA GLU A 415 5.90 0.69 26.63
C GLU A 415 6.29 1.52 27.87
N ALA A 416 7.57 1.59 28.21
CA ALA A 416 8.04 2.32 29.40
C ALA A 416 7.73 3.82 29.34
N ILE A 417 7.82 4.44 28.16
CA ILE A 417 7.44 5.84 27.95
C ILE A 417 5.94 6.04 28.17
N PHE A 418 5.13 5.08 27.69
CA PHE A 418 3.69 5.13 27.83
C PHE A 418 3.23 4.91 29.28
N GLU A 419 3.80 3.92 29.98
CA GLU A 419 3.54 3.66 31.40
C GLU A 419 3.88 4.89 32.27
N ARG A 420 5.06 5.50 32.06
CA ARG A 420 5.44 6.73 32.78
C ARG A 420 4.45 7.86 32.53
N TYR A 421 4.01 8.03 31.28
CA TYR A 421 3.05 9.05 30.93
C TYR A 421 1.68 8.85 31.59
N LEU A 422 1.23 7.59 31.73
CA LEU A 422 0.00 7.27 32.45
C LEU A 422 0.13 7.49 33.97
N LEU A 423 1.31 7.30 34.55
CA LEU A 423 1.58 7.56 35.97
C LEU A 423 1.67 9.08 36.27
N GLU A 424 2.17 9.87 35.33
CA GLU A 424 2.27 11.33 35.47
C GLU A 424 0.93 12.05 35.26
N ASP A 425 0.02 11.47 34.48
CA ASP A 425 -1.30 12.03 34.21
C ASP A 425 -2.36 11.41 35.13
N GLY A 426 -2.98 12.22 35.99
CA GLY A 426 -3.92 11.72 37.03
C GLY A 426 -5.17 10.98 36.49
N GLU A 427 -5.49 11.09 35.19
CA GLU A 427 -6.52 10.26 34.53
C GLU A 427 -5.98 8.88 34.12
N GLY A 428 -4.69 8.74 33.84
CA GLY A 428 -4.04 7.48 33.49
C GLY A 428 -3.88 6.52 34.67
N HIS A 429 -3.72 7.06 35.89
CA HIS A 429 -3.58 6.26 37.11
C HIS A 429 -4.79 5.35 37.37
N LYS A 430 -6.01 5.83 37.06
CA LYS A 430 -7.28 5.07 37.18
C LYS A 430 -7.47 3.97 36.14
N MET A 431 -6.59 3.87 35.13
CA MET A 431 -6.65 2.84 34.09
C MET A 431 -5.66 1.69 34.31
N ILE A 432 -4.72 1.87 35.24
CA ILE A 432 -3.72 0.87 35.61
C ILE A 432 -4.21 0.04 36.81
N ASP A 433 -4.98 0.67 37.72
CA ASP A 433 -5.74 0.03 38.79
C ASP A 433 -7.08 -0.54 38.29
#